data_AF-A0A7W8HJS3-F1
#
_entry.id   AF-A0A7W8HJS3-F1
#
_cell.length_a   1.000
_cell.length_b   1.000
_cell.length_c   1.000
_cell.angle_alpha   90.00
_cell.angle_beta   90.00
_cell.angle_gamma   90.00
#
_symmetry.space_group_name_H-M   'P 1'
#
loop_
_entity.id
_entity.type
_entity.pdbx_description
1 polymer ?
#
loop_
_entity_poly.entity_id
_entity_poly.type
_entity_poly.pdbx_seq_one_letter_code
_entity_poly.pdbx_strand_id
1 'polypeptide(L)' 'MARAPVNDGLNKSQRYRQRRAMQGMKLLRLWVPDPAAPGFAEELRRQVSLLRGAPEEREALDFIEANADTAGWR' A
#
# COMPACT_ATOMS: atom_id res chain seq x y z
N MET A 1 10.61 23.24 -29.32
CA MET A 1 9.16 23.42 -29.55
C MET A 1 8.41 22.83 -28.37
N ALA A 2 7.65 23.63 -27.62
CA ALA A 2 6.84 23.13 -26.50
C ALA A 2 5.67 22.31 -27.06
N ARG A 3 5.55 21.05 -26.62
CA ARG A 3 4.49 20.13 -27.06
C ARG A 3 3.15 20.65 -26.55
N ALA A 4 2.19 20.83 -27.47
CA ALA A 4 0.84 21.28 -27.13
C ALA A 4 0.21 20.36 -26.05
N PRO A 5 -0.58 20.91 -25.12
CA PRO A 5 -1.23 20.10 -24.10
C PRO A 5 -2.17 19.09 -24.75
N VAL A 6 -1.99 17.81 -24.41
CA VAL A 6 -2.91 16.75 -24.83
C VAL A 6 -4.27 17.02 -24.17
N ASN A 7 -5.26 17.41 -24.97
CA ASN A 7 -6.64 17.57 -24.53
C ASN A 7 -7.35 16.22 -24.67
N ASP A 8 -7.06 15.33 -23.72
CA ASP A 8 -7.68 14.00 -23.61
C ASP A 8 -8.89 13.99 -22.67
N GLY A 9 -9.28 15.14 -22.12
CA GLY A 9 -10.33 15.25 -21.10
C GLY A 9 -9.94 14.63 -19.74
N LEU A 10 -8.69 14.20 -19.55
CA LEU A 10 -8.26 13.48 -18.36
C LEU A 10 -7.57 14.39 -17.34
N ASN A 11 -7.99 14.26 -16.09
CA ASN A 11 -7.26 14.87 -14.99
C ASN A 11 -5.90 14.18 -14.76
N LYS A 12 -5.02 14.84 -13.99
CA LYS A 12 -3.67 14.35 -13.71
C LYS A 12 -3.67 12.92 -13.15
N SER A 13 -4.59 12.62 -12.25
CA SER A 13 -4.70 11.31 -11.60
C SER A 13 -5.12 10.21 -12.58
N GLN A 14 -6.02 10.52 -13.52
CA GLN A 14 -6.43 9.59 -14.58
C GLN A 14 -5.27 9.28 -15.53
N ARG A 15 -4.52 10.30 -15.98
CA ARG A 15 -3.33 10.11 -16.83
C ARG A 15 -2.24 9.29 -16.14
N TYR A 16 -1.99 9.55 -14.85
CA TYR A 16 -1.05 8.75 -14.06
C TYR A 16 -1.45 7.27 -14.01
N ARG A 17 -2.73 6.99 -13.72
CA ARG A 17 -3.24 5.61 -13.70
C ARG A 17 -3.11 4.91 -15.06
N GLN A 18 -3.43 5.60 -16.16
CA GLN A 18 -3.27 5.03 -17.51
C GLN A 18 -1.80 4.71 -17.81
N ARG A 19 -0.87 5.59 -17.46
CA ARG A 19 0.57 5.33 -17.62
C ARG A 19 1.03 4.12 -16.80
N ARG A 20 0.58 3.98 -15.55
CA ARG A 20 0.90 2.81 -14.71
C ARG A 20 0.27 1.53 -15.26
N ALA A 21 -0.97 1.59 -15.75
CA ALA A 21 -1.62 0.45 -16.39
C ALA A 21 -0.87 -0.03 -17.64
N MET A 22 -0.40 0.90 -18.50
CA MET A 22 0.43 0.56 -19.66
C MET A 22 1.79 -0.04 -19.28
N GLN A 23 2.27 0.18 -18.05
CA GLN A 23 3.47 -0.45 -17.48
C GLN A 23 3.16 -1.81 -16.82
N GLY A 24 1.97 -2.37 -17.02
CA GLY A 24 1.56 -3.66 -16.45
C GLY A 24 1.13 -3.59 -14.98
N MET A 25 0.86 -2.40 -14.44
CA MET A 25 0.56 -2.24 -13.02
C MET A 25 -0.94 -2.07 -12.77
N LYS A 26 -1.43 -2.71 -11.70
CA LYS A 26 -2.82 -2.59 -11.25
C LYS A 26 -2.90 -1.71 -10.00
N LEU A 27 -3.85 -0.77 -9.99
CA LEU A 27 -4.13 0.03 -8.79
C LEU A 27 -4.91 -0.79 -7.77
N LEU A 28 -4.41 -0.87 -6.55
CA LEU A 28 -5.16 -1.37 -5.39
C LEU A 28 -5.68 -0.17 -4.59
N ARG A 29 -6.98 -0.17 -4.27
CA ARG A 29 -7.60 0.79 -3.33
C ARG A 29 -8.09 -0.02 -2.15
N LEU A 30 -7.35 0.06 -1.05
CA LEU A 30 -7.69 -0.60 0.20
C LEU A 30 -8.18 0.45 1.19
N TRP A 31 -9.25 0.15 1.91
CA TRP A 31 -9.60 0.87 3.13
C TRP A 31 -8.88 0.20 4.29
N VAL A 32 -8.16 1.00 5.08
CA VAL A 32 -7.48 0.53 6.30
C VAL A 32 -8.13 1.17 7.51
N PRO A 33 -8.06 0.53 8.69
CA PRO A 33 -8.40 1.20 9.94
C PRO A 33 -7.59 2.51 10.09
N ASP A 34 -8.25 3.58 10.52
CA ASP A 34 -7.63 4.90 10.68
C ASP A 34 -6.85 4.96 12.01
N PRO A 35 -5.51 5.15 11.99
CA PRO A 35 -4.72 5.26 13.21
C PRO A 35 -5.05 6.46 14.10
N ALA A 36 -5.73 7.48 13.56
CA ALA A 36 -6.15 8.66 14.31
C ALA A 36 -7.55 8.50 14.94
N ALA A 37 -8.30 7.43 14.61
CA ALA A 37 -9.61 7.20 15.18
C ALA A 37 -9.53 6.87 16.68
N PRO A 38 -10.48 7.37 17.51
CA PRO A 38 -10.58 6.97 18.91
C PRO A 38 -10.65 5.44 19.06
N GLY A 39 -9.88 4.89 20.00
CA GLY A 39 -9.84 3.44 20.27
C GLY A 39 -8.92 2.62 19.36
N PHE A 40 -8.34 3.20 18.30
CA PHE A 40 -7.43 2.46 17.41
C PHE A 40 -6.25 1.83 18.17
N ALA A 41 -5.64 2.58 19.10
CA ALA A 41 -4.50 2.08 19.87
C ALA A 41 -4.86 0.91 20.80
N GLU A 42 -6.08 0.87 21.32
CA GLU A 42 -6.57 -0.22 22.18
C GLU A 42 -6.82 -1.48 21.35
N GLU A 43 -7.48 -1.32 20.20
CA GLU A 43 -7.72 -2.41 19.27
C GLU A 43 -6.42 -2.96 18.70
N LEU A 44 -5.46 -2.09 18.36
CA LEU A 44 -4.13 -2.51 17.93
C LEU A 44 -3.44 -3.36 19.00
N ARG A 45 -3.45 -2.93 20.27
CA ARG A 45 -2.86 -3.72 21.36
C ARG A 45 -3.55 -5.06 21.53
N ARG A 46 -4.89 -5.11 21.44
CA ARG A 46 -5.68 -6.35 21.52
C ARG A 46 -5.28 -7.32 20.41
N GLN A 47 -5.21 -6.84 19.16
CA GLN A 47 -4.84 -7.67 18.00
C GLN A 47 -3.39 -8.15 18.06
N VAL A 48 -2.44 -7.28 18.40
CA VAL A 48 -1.04 -7.66 18.59
C VAL A 48 -0.91 -8.72 19.67
N SER A 49 -1.65 -8.60 20.77
CA SER A 49 -1.62 -9.61 21.84
C SER A 49 -2.16 -10.97 21.41
N LEU A 50 -3.11 -11.01 20.46
CA LEU A 50 -3.64 -12.26 19.93
C LEU A 50 -2.69 -12.95 18.95
N LEU A 51 -1.94 -12.16 18.17
CA LEU A 51 -0.99 -12.67 17.19
C LEU A 51 0.36 -13.05 17.80
N ARG A 52 0.74 -12.44 18.93
CA ARG A 52 2.06 -12.64 19.53
C ARG A 52 2.34 -14.11 19.83
N GLY A 53 3.32 -14.68 19.11
CA GLY A 53 3.73 -16.07 19.27
C GLY A 53 2.85 -17.09 18.55
N ALA A 54 1.85 -16.63 17.78
CA ALA A 54 1.07 -17.47 16.90
C ALA A 54 1.95 -17.94 15.72
N PRO A 55 1.87 -19.20 15.28
CA PRO A 55 2.60 -19.69 14.10
C PRO A 55 2.34 -18.84 12.86
N GLU A 56 1.12 -18.32 12.70
CA GLU A 56 0.70 -17.48 11.59
C GLU A 56 1.43 -16.13 11.57
N GLU A 57 1.76 -15.57 12.75
CA GLU A 57 2.58 -14.34 12.85
C GLU A 57 3.98 -14.61 12.28
N ARG A 58 4.61 -15.72 12.68
CA ARG A 58 5.93 -16.11 12.20
C ARG A 58 5.92 -16.35 10.69
N GLU A 59 4.99 -17.16 10.20
CA GLU A 59 4.87 -17.50 8.78
C GLU A 59 4.69 -16.24 7.91
N ALA A 60 3.78 -15.34 8.33
CA ALA A 60 3.54 -14.10 7.61
C ALA A 60 4.76 -13.19 7.57
N LEU A 61 5.46 -13.03 8.70
CA LEU A 61 6.66 -12.19 8.79
C LEU A 61 7.81 -12.77 7.97
N ASP A 62 8.04 -14.08 8.04
CA ASP A 62 9.09 -14.76 7.27
C ASP A 62 8.81 -14.65 5.76
N PHE A 63 7.54 -14.80 5.34
CA PHE A 63 7.13 -14.57 3.95
C PHE A 63 7.40 -13.13 3.49
N ILE A 64 7.04 -12.14 4.31
CA ILE A 64 7.26 -10.72 3.99
C ILE A 64 8.76 -10.44 3.88
N GLU A 65 9.57 -10.90 4.83
CA GLU A 65 11.02 -10.70 4.84
C GLU A 65 11.68 -11.32 3.60
N ALA A 66 11.26 -12.54 3.21
CA ALA A 66 11.80 -13.22 2.04
C ALA A 66 11.48 -12.52 0.70
N ASN A 67 10.41 -11.72 0.64
CA ASN A 67 9.92 -11.09 -0.60
C ASN A 67 10.06 -9.56 -0.63
N ALA A 68 10.39 -8.92 0.49
CA ALA A 68 10.53 -7.48 0.55
C ALA A 68 11.90 -7.02 0.02
N ASP A 69 11.89 -6.23 -1.05
CA ASP A 69 13.09 -5.49 -1.47
C ASP A 69 13.22 -4.20 -0.65
N THR A 70 13.93 -4.30 0.47
CA THR A 70 14.21 -3.18 1.38
C THR A 70 15.54 -2.47 1.05
N ALA A 71 16.18 -2.83 -0.07
CA ALA A 71 17.43 -2.20 -0.48
C ALA A 71 17.21 -0.69 -0.72
N GLY A 72 18.00 0.13 -0.02
CA GLY A 72 17.94 1.59 -0.13
C GLY A 72 16.89 2.27 0.76
N TRP A 73 16.22 1.54 1.66
CA TRP A 73 15.36 2.15 2.67
C TRP A 73 16.24 2.80 3.76
N ARG A 74 16.12 4.13 3.91
CA ARG A 74 16.69 4.95 4.99
C ARG A 74 15.64 5.93 5.47
#